data_AF-A0A2M9A8Y5-F1
#
_entry.id   AF-A0A2M9A8Y5-F1
#
_cell.length_a   1.000
_cell.length_b   1.000
_cell.length_c   1.000
_cell.angle_alpha   90.00
_cell.angle_beta   90.00
_cell.angle_gamma   90.00
#
_symmetry.space_group_name_H-M   'P 1'
#
loop_
_entity.id
_entity.type
_entity.pdbx_description
1 polymer ?
#
loop_
_entity_poly.entity_id
_entity_poly.type
_entity_poly.pdbx_seq_one_letter_code
_entity_poly.pdbx_strand_id
1 'polypeptide(L)'
;MKAKFLICGLFVMLAAGCAGNKEMLTTSINEAEGMHRAAQAEGIQSAATVQGEKDLASAKQLSEEGKDNEALDAAEHSRLLYRLAFAEKDAKDAALADSTASKELQGDQESQKLYQTILDNETQDKEAAQ
;
A
#
# COMPACT_ATOMS: atom_id res chain seq x y z
N MET A 1 67.28 -13.30 15.15
CA MET A 1 67.35 -12.82 13.76
C MET A 1 67.03 -13.99 12.85
N LYS A 2 66.01 -14.07 11.98
CA LYS A 2 65.04 -13.14 11.41
C LYS A 2 63.80 -13.98 11.06
N ALA A 3 62.62 -13.65 11.58
CA ALA A 3 61.34 -14.16 11.09
C ALA A 3 60.58 -12.99 10.50
N LYS A 4 60.61 -12.86 9.18
CA LYS A 4 59.82 -11.91 8.41
C LYS A 4 59.57 -12.57 7.07
N PHE A 5 58.33 -12.93 6.78
CA PHE A 5 57.70 -13.05 5.45
C PHE A 5 56.47 -13.96 5.59
N LEU A 6 55.37 -13.46 6.15
CA LEU A 6 54.06 -14.12 6.00
C LEU A 6 52.88 -13.21 6.39
N ILE A 7 52.91 -11.91 6.04
CA ILE A 7 51.77 -11.01 6.29
C ILE A 7 51.72 -9.93 5.20
N CYS A 8 51.29 -10.27 3.98
CA CYS A 8 50.94 -9.26 2.96
C CYS A 8 49.82 -9.67 1.99
N GLY A 9 49.30 -10.91 2.04
CA GLY A 9 48.34 -11.39 1.02
C GLY A 9 46.85 -11.22 1.33
N LEU A 10 46.47 -10.89 2.57
CA LEU A 10 45.09 -11.06 3.04
C LEU A 10 44.38 -9.74 3.39
N PHE A 11 44.62 -8.65 2.64
CA PHE A 11 43.98 -7.35 2.90
C PHE A 11 43.36 -6.66 1.67
N VAL A 12 43.27 -7.34 0.52
CA VAL A 12 42.78 -6.72 -0.74
C VAL A 12 41.30 -7.03 -1.05
N MET A 13 40.60 -7.84 -0.24
CA MET A 13 39.21 -8.25 -0.52
C MET A 13 38.11 -7.38 0.13
N LEU A 14 38.44 -6.30 0.86
CA LEU A 14 37.42 -5.45 1.53
C LEU A 14 36.98 -4.21 0.73
N ALA A 15 37.46 -4.02 -0.50
CA ALA A 15 37.17 -2.82 -1.30
C ALA A 15 36.08 -3.01 -2.37
N ALA A 16 35.25 -4.06 -2.29
CA ALA A 16 34.18 -4.34 -3.26
C ALA A 16 32.77 -3.91 -2.81
N GLY A 17 32.66 -2.97 -1.86
CA GLY A 17 31.37 -2.58 -1.23
C GLY A 17 30.71 -1.30 -1.75
N CYS A 18 31.36 -0.49 -2.59
CA CYS A 18 30.88 0.88 -2.86
C CYS A 18 30.06 1.08 -4.14
N ALA A 19 29.79 0.03 -4.92
CA ALA A 19 29.07 0.17 -6.20
C ALA A 19 27.56 -0.16 -6.12
N GLY A 20 27.09 -0.86 -5.09
CA GLY A 20 25.69 -1.34 -5.01
C GLY A 20 24.66 -0.29 -4.56
N ASN A 21 25.06 0.73 -3.79
CA ASN A 21 24.09 1.62 -3.14
C ASN A 21 23.46 2.65 -4.07
N LYS A 22 24.17 3.13 -5.10
CA LYS A 22 23.65 4.18 -5.99
C LYS A 22 22.56 3.70 -6.94
N GLU A 23 22.70 2.50 -7.48
CA GLU A 23 21.68 1.91 -8.36
C GLU A 23 20.41 1.54 -7.57
N MET A 24 20.59 1.00 -6.36
CA MET A 24 19.49 0.73 -5.43
C MET A 24 18.76 2.02 -5.02
N LEU A 25 19.49 3.06 -4.66
CA LEU A 25 18.92 4.38 -4.32
C LEU A 25 18.11 4.96 -5.48
N THR A 26 18.69 4.96 -6.69
CA THR A 26 18.02 5.48 -7.89
C THR A 26 16.73 4.72 -8.17
N THR A 27 16.76 3.40 -8.06
CA THR A 27 15.56 2.55 -8.20
C THR A 27 14.51 2.89 -7.15
N SER A 28 14.91 3.01 -5.87
CA SER A 28 13.98 3.32 -4.78
C SER A 28 13.29 4.68 -4.97
N ILE A 29 14.04 5.73 -5.33
CA ILE A 29 13.49 7.05 -5.64
C ILE A 29 12.52 6.97 -6.82
N ASN A 30 12.89 6.29 -7.91
CA ASN A 30 12.04 6.16 -9.09
C ASN A 30 10.73 5.41 -8.80
N GLU A 31 10.79 4.36 -7.98
CA GLU A 31 9.61 3.63 -7.54
C GLU A 31 8.70 4.49 -6.65
N ALA A 32 9.27 5.22 -5.69
CA ALA A 32 8.53 6.17 -4.86
C ALA A 32 7.84 7.24 -5.71
N GLU A 33 8.51 7.78 -6.73
CA GLU A 33 7.89 8.71 -7.68
C GLU A 33 6.76 8.06 -8.48
N GLY A 34 6.94 6.81 -8.92
CA GLY A 34 5.90 6.04 -9.60
C GLY A 34 4.65 5.90 -8.73
N MET A 35 4.84 5.55 -7.46
CA MET A 35 3.76 5.45 -6.48
C MET A 35 3.10 6.81 -6.20
N HIS A 36 3.87 7.89 -6.10
CA HIS A 36 3.33 9.25 -5.96
C HIS A 36 2.42 9.62 -7.14
N ARG A 37 2.87 9.40 -8.38
CA ARG A 37 2.07 9.65 -9.58
C ARG A 37 0.81 8.81 -9.62
N ALA A 38 0.89 7.53 -9.25
CA ALA A 38 -0.26 6.65 -9.16
C ALA A 38 -1.27 7.15 -8.09
N ALA A 39 -0.78 7.54 -6.91
CA ALA A 39 -1.63 8.07 -5.84
C ALA A 39 -2.34 9.37 -6.26
N GLN A 40 -1.66 10.26 -7.01
CA GLN A 40 -2.30 11.44 -7.59
C GLN A 40 -3.36 11.08 -8.64
N ALA A 41 -3.04 10.17 -9.57
CA ALA A 41 -3.97 9.75 -10.62
C ALA A 41 -5.23 9.09 -10.05
N GLU A 42 -5.10 8.37 -8.93
CA GLU A 42 -6.21 7.76 -8.21
C GLU A 42 -6.90 8.68 -7.19
N GLY A 43 -6.43 9.92 -7.05
CA GLY A 43 -6.98 10.90 -6.11
C GLY A 43 -6.87 10.49 -4.64
N ILE A 44 -5.86 9.69 -4.26
CA ILE A 44 -5.67 9.22 -2.89
C ILE A 44 -5.10 10.36 -2.03
N GLN A 45 -5.97 10.92 -1.19
CA GLN A 45 -5.61 11.96 -0.23
C GLN A 45 -5.65 11.39 1.19
N SER A 46 -4.48 11.07 1.73
CA SER A 46 -4.33 10.61 3.13
C SER A 46 -3.12 11.27 3.79
N ALA A 47 -3.04 11.19 5.11
CA ALA A 47 -1.86 11.65 5.83
C ALA A 47 -0.59 10.92 5.37
N ALA A 48 -0.71 9.65 4.98
CA ALA A 48 0.38 8.85 4.47
C ALA A 48 0.85 9.33 3.09
N THR A 49 -0.03 9.76 2.17
CA THR A 49 0.41 10.32 0.88
C THR A 49 1.15 11.65 1.06
N VAL A 50 0.70 12.50 1.98
CA VAL A 50 1.37 13.77 2.33
C VAL A 50 2.75 13.52 2.93
N GLN A 51 2.88 12.57 3.85
CA GLN A 51 4.18 12.26 4.44
C GLN A 51 5.10 11.57 3.44
N GLY A 52 4.58 10.67 2.60
CA GLY A 52 5.34 10.01 1.55
C GLY A 52 5.93 11.01 0.55
N GLU A 53 5.20 12.08 0.22
CA GLU A 53 5.70 13.14 -0.66
C GLU A 53 6.85 13.93 -0.03
N LYS A 54 6.75 14.25 1.26
CA LYS A 54 7.82 14.92 2.01
C LYS A 54 9.09 14.06 2.06
N ASP A 55 8.93 12.76 2.31
CA ASP A 55 10.06 11.84 2.43
C ASP A 55 10.71 11.60 1.06
N LEU A 56 9.93 11.57 -0.02
CA LEU A 56 10.45 11.54 -1.38
C LEU A 56 11.26 12.80 -1.72
N ALA A 57 10.75 13.99 -1.35
CA ALA A 57 11.49 15.23 -1.52
C ALA A 57 12.81 15.23 -0.72
N SER A 58 12.76 14.74 0.53
CA SER A 58 13.96 14.58 1.36
C SER A 58 14.96 13.59 0.75
N ALA A 59 14.49 12.47 0.21
CA ALA A 59 15.36 11.47 -0.41
C ALA A 59 16.14 12.04 -1.60
N LYS A 60 15.47 12.84 -2.45
CA LYS A 60 16.10 13.54 -3.57
C LYS A 60 17.16 14.53 -3.09
N GLN A 61 16.82 15.36 -2.10
CA GLN A 61 17.77 16.32 -1.54
C GLN A 61 18.99 15.63 -0.93
N LEU A 62 18.79 14.57 -0.13
CA LEU A 62 19.89 13.82 0.48
C LEU A 62 20.77 13.13 -0.57
N SER A 63 20.19 12.65 -1.67
CA SER A 63 20.94 12.08 -2.79
C SER A 63 21.81 13.12 -3.48
N GLU A 64 21.30 14.35 -3.69
CA GLU A 64 22.06 15.47 -4.23
C GLU A 64 23.22 15.88 -3.31
N GLU A 65 23.03 15.75 -1.99
CA GLU A 65 24.07 15.97 -0.97
C GLU A 65 25.10 14.83 -0.86
N GLY A 66 24.91 13.72 -1.59
CA GLY A 66 25.76 12.53 -1.55
C GLY A 66 25.58 11.68 -0.29
N LYS A 67 24.49 11.89 0.46
CA LYS A 67 24.12 11.11 1.64
C LYS A 67 23.29 9.90 1.24
N ASP A 68 23.91 8.99 0.49
CA ASP A 68 23.21 7.93 -0.23
C ASP A 68 22.43 6.96 0.69
N ASN A 69 22.92 6.71 1.91
CA ASN A 69 22.22 5.81 2.85
C ASN A 69 20.98 6.48 3.45
N GLU A 70 21.09 7.72 3.91
CA GLU A 70 19.95 8.48 4.42
C GLU A 70 18.91 8.76 3.33
N ALA A 71 19.38 8.99 2.10
CA ALA A 71 18.51 9.12 0.94
C ALA A 71 17.75 7.82 0.66
N LEU A 72 18.40 6.67 0.79
CA LEU A 72 17.78 5.36 0.58
C LEU A 72 16.73 5.09 1.66
N ASP A 73 17.04 5.35 2.92
CA ASP A 73 16.10 5.18 4.03
C ASP A 73 14.85 6.06 3.85
N ALA A 74 15.03 7.32 3.43
CA ALA A 74 13.93 8.22 3.14
C ALA A 74 13.08 7.77 1.93
N ALA A 75 13.72 7.26 0.87
CA ALA A 75 13.02 6.73 -0.31
C ALA A 75 12.21 5.46 0.04
N GLU A 76 12.79 4.53 0.80
CA GLU A 76 12.09 3.33 1.27
C GLU A 76 10.91 3.68 2.19
N HIS A 77 11.09 4.63 3.10
CA HIS A 77 10.01 5.09 3.97
C HIS A 77 8.87 5.73 3.16
N SER A 78 9.20 6.55 2.16
CA SER A 78 8.22 7.10 1.20
C SER A 78 7.44 5.99 0.47
N ARG A 79 8.11 4.95 -0.04
CA ARG A 79 7.46 3.78 -0.68
C ARG A 79 6.48 3.09 0.27
N LEU A 80 6.86 2.87 1.53
CA LEU A 80 5.99 2.27 2.54
C LEU A 80 4.76 3.12 2.83
N LEU A 81 4.92 4.44 2.92
CA LEU A 81 3.82 5.37 3.14
C LEU A 81 2.82 5.39 1.97
N TYR A 82 3.30 5.35 0.72
CA TYR A 82 2.40 5.21 -0.42
C TYR A 82 1.65 3.87 -0.39
N ARG A 83 2.34 2.76 -0.12
CA ARG A 83 1.69 1.44 0.01
C ARG A 83 0.62 1.43 1.11
N LEU A 84 0.89 2.08 2.23
CA LEU A 84 -0.09 2.26 3.31
C LEU A 84 -1.31 3.03 2.79
N ALA A 85 -1.10 4.14 2.08
CA ALA A 85 -2.21 4.92 1.55
C ALA A 85 -3.09 4.16 0.55
N PHE A 86 -2.49 3.34 -0.32
CA PHE A 86 -3.25 2.44 -1.21
C PHE A 86 -4.06 1.42 -0.41
N ALA A 87 -3.45 0.78 0.59
CA ALA A 87 -4.14 -0.18 1.45
C ALA A 87 -5.30 0.46 2.25
N GLU A 88 -5.13 1.69 2.74
CA GLU A 88 -6.18 2.45 3.41
C GLU A 88 -7.36 2.75 2.49
N LYS A 89 -7.08 3.11 1.23
CA LYS A 89 -8.10 3.34 0.21
C LYS A 89 -8.87 2.05 -0.10
N ASP A 90 -8.15 0.95 -0.37
CA ASP A 90 -8.76 -0.35 -0.66
C ASP A 90 -9.63 -0.85 0.49
N ALA A 91 -9.16 -0.69 1.74
CA ALA A 91 -9.93 -1.06 2.93
C ALA A 91 -11.22 -0.25 3.06
N LYS A 92 -11.17 1.06 2.78
CA LYS A 92 -12.34 1.93 2.81
C LYS A 92 -13.35 1.57 1.72
N ASP A 93 -12.88 1.31 0.51
CA ASP A 93 -13.73 0.94 -0.63
C ASP A 93 -14.41 -0.43 -0.38
N ALA A 94 -13.67 -1.40 0.16
CA ALA A 94 -14.21 -2.69 0.56
C ALA A 94 -15.28 -2.56 1.65
N ALA A 95 -15.05 -1.73 2.67
CA ALA A 95 -16.03 -1.50 3.74
C ALA A 95 -17.32 -0.85 3.21
N LEU A 96 -17.21 0.06 2.22
CA LEU A 96 -18.38 0.67 1.59
C LEU A 96 -19.17 -0.34 0.75
N ALA A 97 -18.47 -1.19 -0.01
CA ALA A 97 -19.10 -2.24 -0.79
C ALA A 97 -19.84 -3.24 0.12
N ASP A 98 -19.22 -3.67 1.22
CA ASP A 98 -19.83 -4.59 2.19
C ASP A 98 -21.07 -3.98 2.87
N SER A 99 -21.00 -2.71 3.25
CA SER A 99 -22.16 -2.00 3.81
C SER A 99 -23.31 -1.88 2.81
N THR A 100 -23.00 -1.67 1.53
CA THR A 100 -24.00 -1.55 0.45
C THR A 100 -24.66 -2.90 0.20
N ALA A 101 -23.88 -3.97 0.02
CA ALA A 101 -24.40 -5.32 -0.16
C ALA A 101 -25.26 -5.78 1.03
N SER A 102 -24.85 -5.45 2.26
CA SER A 102 -25.62 -5.76 3.46
C SER A 102 -26.99 -5.09 3.48
N LYS A 103 -27.09 -3.83 3.03
CA LYS A 103 -28.37 -3.11 2.94
C LYS A 103 -29.28 -3.68 1.85
N GLU A 104 -28.70 -4.02 0.70
CA GLU A 104 -29.43 -4.65 -0.40
C GLU A 104 -30.01 -6.00 0.04
N LEU A 105 -29.21 -6.84 0.69
CA LEU A 105 -29.66 -8.12 1.24
C LEU A 105 -30.79 -7.97 2.26
N GLN A 106 -30.73 -6.93 3.11
CA GLN A 106 -31.82 -6.65 4.05
C GLN A 106 -33.11 -6.24 3.32
N GLY A 107 -33.02 -5.38 2.30
CA GLY A 107 -34.17 -4.98 1.49
C GLY A 107 -34.80 -6.16 0.75
N ASP A 108 -33.98 -7.08 0.23
CA ASP A 108 -34.45 -8.30 -0.42
C ASP A 108 -35.17 -9.24 0.56
N GLN A 109 -34.63 -9.40 1.78
CA GLN A 109 -35.27 -10.19 2.83
C GLN A 109 -36.62 -9.61 3.28
N GLU A 110 -36.72 -8.28 3.40
CA GLU A 110 -37.97 -7.60 3.73
C GLU A 110 -39.00 -7.78 2.62
N SER A 111 -38.59 -7.62 1.36
CA SER A 111 -39.45 -7.84 0.20
C SER A 111 -39.93 -9.29 0.12
N GLN A 112 -39.05 -10.27 0.37
CA GLN A 112 -39.41 -11.67 0.41
C GLN A 112 -40.47 -11.97 1.49
N LYS A 113 -40.30 -11.44 2.71
CA LYS A 113 -41.28 -11.61 3.80
C LYS A 113 -42.63 -10.99 3.45
N LEU A 114 -42.63 -9.83 2.81
CA LEU A 114 -43.85 -9.18 2.35
C LEU A 114 -44.58 -10.05 1.33
N TYR A 115 -43.89 -10.55 0.30
CA TYR A 115 -44.49 -11.43 -0.70
C TYR A 115 -45.01 -12.73 -0.10
N GLN A 116 -44.28 -13.32 0.84
CA GLN A 116 -44.75 -14.53 1.54
C GLN A 116 -46.03 -14.25 2.33
N THR A 117 -46.09 -13.12 3.05
CA THR A 117 -47.30 -12.72 3.80
C THR A 117 -48.51 -12.52 2.88
N ILE A 118 -48.31 -11.93 1.69
CA ILE A 118 -49.38 -11.76 0.70
C ILE A 118 -49.88 -13.12 0.19
N LEU A 119 -48.95 -14.02 -0.16
CA LEU A 119 -49.31 -15.37 -0.63
C LEU A 119 -50.07 -16.17 0.44
N ASP A 120 -49.63 -16.09 1.69
CA ASP A 120 -50.27 -16.78 2.81
C ASP A 120 -51.69 -16.26 3.06
N ASN A 121 -51.90 -14.94 3.02
CA ASN A 121 -53.23 -14.35 3.14
C ASN A 121 -54.16 -14.75 1.98
N GLU A 122 -53.67 -14.69 0.74
CA GLU A 122 -54.49 -15.07 -0.43
C GLU A 122 -54.86 -16.56 -0.47
N THR A 123 -54.04 -17.42 0.14
CA THR A 123 -54.30 -18.86 0.19
C THR A 123 -55.25 -19.22 1.35
N GLN A 124 -55.11 -18.59 2.51
CA GLN A 124 -56.05 -18.77 3.63
C GLN A 124 -57.46 -18.29 3.31
N ASP A 125 -57.61 -17.14 2.64
CA ASP A 125 -58.94 -16.63 2.24
C ASP A 125 -59.65 -17.55 1.24
N LYS A 126 -58.88 -18.30 0.42
CA LYS A 126 -59.43 -19.28 -0.53
C LYS A 126 -59.82 -20.60 0.13
N GLU A 127 -59.10 -21.04 1.16
CA GLU A 127 -59.47 -22.22 1.95
C GLU A 127 -60.66 -21.96 2.87
N ALA A 128 -60.81 -20.75 3.42
CA ALA A 128 -61.94 -20.37 4.27
C ALA A 128 -63.27 -20.15 3.50
N ALA A 129 -63.21 -20.02 2.17
CA ALA A 129 -64.36 -19.81 1.29
C ALA A 129 -64.89 -21.11 0.65
N GLN A 130 -64.31 -22.28 0.97
CA GLN A 130 -64.76 -23.62 0.55
C GLN A 130 -65.49 -24.34 1.69
#